data_AF-A0A7S4GGQ6-F1
#
_entry.id   AF-A0A7S4GGQ6-F1
#
_cell.length_a   1.000
_cell.length_b   1.000
_cell.length_c   1.000
_cell.angle_alpha   90.00
_cell.angle_beta   90.00
_cell.angle_gamma   90.00
#
_symmetry.space_group_name_H-M   'P 1'
#
loop_
_entity.id
_entity.type
_entity.pdbx_description
1 polymer ?
#
loop_
_entity_poly.entity_id
_entity_poly.type
_entity_poly.pdbx_seq_one_letter_code
_entity_poly.pdbx_strand_id
1 'polypeptide(L)'
;HRSPAYFFSSTQDLNMCGILAACNVTGCPIQNRKRLLALSKRLRHRGPDWNSIAIVDDKHYLCHERLAIVAPEESADQPFYLKANDPRLAAEPMTPTST
;
A
#
# COMPACT_ATOMS: atom_id res chain seq x y z
N HIS A 1 29.01 -5.46 35.66
CA HIS A 1 29.04 -5.00 34.26
C HIS A 1 27.79 -5.49 33.53
N ARG A 2 26.68 -4.72 33.59
CA ARG A 2 25.50 -4.93 32.76
C ARG A 2 25.39 -3.71 31.86
N SER A 3 25.45 -3.92 30.55
CA SER A 3 25.26 -2.87 29.54
C SER A 3 23.88 -2.24 29.70
N PRO A 4 23.72 -0.93 29.44
CA PRO A 4 22.42 -0.29 29.49
C PRO A 4 21.56 -0.88 28.36
N ALA A 5 20.38 -1.37 28.74
CA ALA A 5 19.33 -1.65 27.78
C ALA A 5 19.03 -0.34 27.05
N TYR A 6 19.30 -0.31 25.75
CA TYR A 6 18.78 0.74 24.88
C TYR A 6 17.26 0.69 25.02
N PHE A 7 16.74 1.69 25.72
CA PHE A 7 15.32 1.95 25.87
C PHE A 7 14.79 2.18 24.45
N PHE A 8 14.12 1.17 23.89
CA PHE A 8 13.54 1.22 22.56
C PHE A 8 12.37 2.20 22.62
N SER A 9 12.66 3.48 22.39
CA SER A 9 11.67 4.56 22.38
C SER A 9 10.59 4.21 21.36
N SER A 10 9.35 4.22 21.84
CA SER A 10 8.13 3.89 21.14
C SER A 10 8.09 4.48 19.73
N THR A 11 8.26 3.64 18.71
CA THR A 11 7.86 3.98 17.33
C THR A 11 6.36 3.79 17.12
N GLN A 12 5.54 3.84 18.18
CA GLN A 12 4.13 3.46 18.15
C GLN A 12 3.15 4.61 17.89
N ASP A 13 3.62 5.84 17.69
CA ASP A 13 2.74 7.01 17.53
C ASP A 13 2.97 7.78 16.22
N LEU A 14 3.14 7.06 15.10
CA LEU A 14 2.87 7.67 13.80
C LEU A 14 1.59 7.04 13.26
N ASN A 15 0.47 7.69 13.58
CA ASN A 15 -0.90 7.47 13.10
C ASN A 15 -0.99 7.47 11.56
N MET A 16 -0.42 6.48 10.89
CA MET A 16 -0.31 6.44 9.43
C MET A 16 -0.44 5.01 8.97
N CYS A 17 -1.21 4.76 7.92
CA CYS A 17 -1.30 3.45 7.28
C CYS A 17 0.07 2.91 6.81
N GLY A 18 0.15 1.59 6.62
CA GLY A 18 1.27 0.92 5.94
C GLY A 18 0.95 0.69 4.47
N ILE A 19 1.88 1.03 3.56
CA ILE A 19 1.71 0.82 2.12
C ILE A 19 2.88 0.01 1.58
N LEU A 20 2.59 -0.99 0.75
CA LEU A 20 3.59 -1.76 0.02
C LEU A 20 3.17 -1.88 -1.43
N ALA A 21 4.03 -1.46 -2.36
CA ALA A 21 3.80 -1.58 -3.79
C ALA A 21 4.91 -2.43 -4.44
N ALA A 22 4.52 -3.26 -5.42
CA ALA A 22 5.45 -4.00 -6.26
C ALA A 22 4.97 -3.95 -7.71
N CYS A 23 5.82 -3.46 -8.61
CA CYS A 23 5.49 -3.25 -10.02
C CYS A 23 6.34 -4.15 -10.90
N ASN A 24 5.78 -4.58 -12.05
CA ASN A 24 6.46 -5.46 -13.01
C ASN A 24 7.02 -6.74 -12.38
N VAL A 25 6.28 -7.32 -11.43
CA VAL A 25 6.69 -8.57 -10.77
C VAL A 25 6.50 -9.73 -11.74
N THR A 26 7.56 -10.48 -11.98
CA THR A 26 7.55 -11.67 -12.83
C THR A 26 7.25 -12.93 -12.02
N GLY A 27 6.91 -14.04 -12.70
CA GLY A 27 6.68 -15.35 -12.07
C GLY A 27 5.21 -15.65 -11.78
N CYS A 28 4.95 -16.62 -10.90
CA CYS A 28 3.59 -17.09 -10.61
C CYS A 28 2.78 -16.05 -9.81
N PRO A 29 1.65 -15.53 -10.33
CA PRO A 29 0.86 -14.49 -9.65
C PRO A 29 0.34 -14.92 -8.28
N ILE A 30 -0.03 -16.20 -8.13
CA ILE A 30 -0.55 -16.76 -6.87
C ILE A 30 0.55 -16.76 -5.79
N GLN A 31 1.78 -17.13 -6.16
CA GLN A 31 2.93 -17.12 -5.23
C GLN A 31 3.33 -15.69 -4.88
N ASN A 32 3.36 -14.80 -5.87
CA ASN A 32 3.64 -13.38 -5.68
C ASN A 32 2.63 -12.75 -4.72
N ARG A 33 1.34 -13.00 -4.90
CA ARG A 33 0.28 -12.54 -3.99
C ARG A 33 0.53 -13.00 -2.54
N LYS A 34 0.79 -14.29 -2.34
CA LYS A 34 1.06 -14.84 -1.00
C LYS A 34 2.29 -14.19 -0.35
N ARG A 35 3.37 -14.02 -1.13
CA ARG A 35 4.60 -13.38 -0.66
C ARG A 35 4.37 -11.92 -0.28
N LEU A 36 3.66 -11.16 -1.11
CA LEU A 36 3.42 -9.73 -0.88
C LEU A 36 2.50 -9.49 0.32
N LEU A 37 1.48 -10.32 0.52
CA LEU A 37 0.66 -10.29 1.74
C LEU A 37 1.50 -10.57 3.01
N ALA A 38 2.42 -11.54 2.95
CA ALA A 38 3.31 -11.82 4.08
C ALA A 38 4.27 -10.67 4.39
N LEU A 39 4.72 -9.94 3.36
CA LEU A 39 5.53 -8.73 3.52
C LEU A 39 4.71 -7.56 4.06
N SER A 40 3.50 -7.35 3.54
CA SER A 40 2.54 -6.31 4.01
C SER A 40 2.25 -6.45 5.50
N LYS A 41 2.09 -7.68 6.00
CA LYS A 41 1.86 -7.96 7.42
C LYS A 41 2.92 -7.37 8.36
N ARG A 42 4.15 -7.15 7.89
CA ARG A 42 5.20 -6.50 8.70
C ARG A 42 4.89 -5.04 8.98
N LEU A 43 4.08 -4.39 8.14
CA LEU A 43 3.62 -3.01 8.28
C LEU A 43 2.34 -2.89 9.12
N ARG A 44 1.72 -3.99 9.56
CA ARG A 44 0.42 -3.98 10.27
C ARG A 44 0.41 -3.16 11.55
N HIS A 45 1.55 -3.02 12.21
CA HIS A 45 1.70 -2.16 13.40
C HIS A 45 1.38 -0.68 13.10
N ARG A 46 1.39 -0.27 11.84
CA ARG A 46 1.01 1.07 11.38
C ARG A 46 -0.48 1.18 11.01
N GLY A 47 -1.12 0.07 10.66
CA GLY A 47 -2.51 0.01 10.21
C GLY A 47 -3.20 -1.26 10.68
N PRO A 48 -3.64 -1.32 11.95
CA PRO A 48 -4.19 -2.52 12.56
C PRO A 48 -5.66 -2.80 12.21
N ASP A 49 -6.39 -1.83 11.65
CA ASP A 49 -7.85 -1.92 11.49
C ASP A 49 -8.27 -2.80 10.32
N TRP A 50 -7.57 -2.69 9.19
CA TRP A 50 -7.89 -3.44 7.98
C TRP A 50 -6.67 -3.72 7.11
N ASN A 51 -6.75 -4.74 6.26
CA ASN A 51 -5.73 -4.99 5.24
C ASN A 51 -6.36 -5.32 3.89
N SER A 52 -5.67 -4.93 2.81
CA SER A 52 -6.13 -5.18 1.44
C SER A 52 -4.97 -5.35 0.48
N ILE A 53 -5.27 -5.88 -0.70
CA ILE A 53 -4.34 -5.98 -1.82
C ILE A 53 -5.09 -5.78 -3.14
N ALA A 54 -4.63 -4.82 -3.94
CA ALA A 54 -5.03 -4.67 -5.34
C ALA A 54 -3.99 -5.32 -6.25
N ILE A 55 -4.46 -5.91 -7.34
CA ILE A 55 -3.63 -6.57 -8.35
C ILE A 55 -4.07 -6.04 -9.72
N VAL A 56 -3.11 -5.59 -10.54
CA VAL A 56 -3.33 -5.12 -11.91
C VAL A 56 -2.44 -5.94 -12.84
N ASP A 57 -3.03 -6.47 -13.91
CA ASP A 57 -2.39 -7.27 -14.97
C ASP A 57 -1.51 -8.42 -14.45
N ASP A 58 -1.85 -8.99 -13.29
CA ASP A 58 -1.09 -10.05 -12.60
C ASP A 58 0.40 -9.73 -12.33
N LYS A 59 0.79 -8.46 -12.45
CA LYS A 59 2.19 -8.00 -12.38
C LYS A 59 2.41 -6.82 -11.44
N HIS A 60 1.35 -6.07 -11.15
CA HIS A 60 1.39 -4.90 -10.27
C HIS A 60 0.54 -5.16 -9.05
N TYR A 61 1.08 -4.84 -7.88
CA TYR A 61 0.46 -5.13 -6.60
C TYR A 61 0.55 -3.91 -5.70
N LEU A 62 -0.55 -3.59 -5.02
CA LEU A 62 -0.61 -2.53 -4.03
C LEU A 62 -1.30 -3.08 -2.77
N CYS A 63 -0.53 -3.27 -1.71
CA CYS A 63 -1.02 -3.69 -0.40
C CYS A 63 -1.17 -2.47 0.51
N HIS A 64 -2.19 -2.52 1.36
CA HIS A 64 -2.47 -1.47 2.33
C HIS A 64 -2.83 -2.09 3.68
N GLU A 65 -2.21 -1.61 4.75
CA GLU A 65 -2.58 -1.87 6.15
C GLU A 65 -3.16 -0.56 6.69
N ARG A 66 -4.46 -0.53 7.00
CA ARG A 66 -5.23 0.68 7.28
C ARG A 66 -5.28 1.00 8.76
N LEU A 67 -5.05 2.27 9.10
CA LEU A 67 -5.48 2.90 10.35
C LEU A 67 -6.62 3.86 10.02
N ALA A 68 -7.84 3.48 10.36
CA ALA A 68 -9.09 4.15 10.04
C ALA A 68 -9.36 5.32 11.01
N ILE A 69 -8.72 6.46 10.76
CA ILE A 69 -8.90 7.68 11.57
C ILE A 69 -10.08 8.51 11.08
N VAL A 70 -10.23 8.66 9.76
CA VAL A 70 -11.28 9.45 9.11
C VAL A 70 -12.11 8.52 8.23
N ALA A 71 -13.44 8.66 8.30
CA ALA A 71 -14.42 7.84 7.59
C ALA A 71 -14.19 6.33 7.82
N PRO A 72 -14.42 5.81 9.04
CA PRO A 72 -14.13 4.42 9.40
C PRO A 72 -15.03 3.38 8.68
N GLU A 73 -16.01 3.83 7.90
CA GLU A 73 -16.86 2.99 7.04
C GLU A 73 -16.03 2.13 6.06
N GLU A 74 -16.57 0.96 5.67
CA GLU A 74 -15.99 0.09 4.63
C GLU A 74 -15.93 0.76 3.25
N SER A 75 -16.82 1.73 2.98
CA SER A 75 -16.86 2.46 1.70
C SER A 75 -15.64 3.37 1.48
N ALA A 76 -14.87 3.66 2.53
CA ALA A 76 -13.63 4.43 2.49
C ALA A 76 -12.37 3.54 2.52
N ASP A 77 -12.52 2.24 2.28
CA ASP A 77 -11.39 1.32 2.22
C ASP A 77 -10.44 1.62 1.07
N GLN A 78 -9.17 1.37 1.34
CA GLN A 78 -8.09 1.55 0.40
C GLN A 78 -7.64 0.20 -0.16
N PRO A 79 -7.12 0.14 -1.40
CA PRO A 79 -6.82 1.28 -2.26
C PRO A 79 -8.06 1.89 -2.92
N PHE A 80 -8.02 3.21 -3.15
CA PHE A 80 -9.08 3.93 -3.84
C PHE A 80 -9.06 3.64 -5.34
N TYR A 81 -10.23 3.43 -5.91
CA TYR A 81 -10.40 3.24 -7.35
C TYR A 81 -11.08 4.46 -7.96
N LEU A 82 -10.57 4.86 -9.11
CA LEU A 82 -11.16 5.93 -9.90
C LEU A 82 -12.30 5.37 -10.75
N LYS A 83 -13.28 6.22 -11.07
CA LYS A 83 -14.36 5.85 -11.99
C LYS A 83 -13.80 5.76 -13.40
N ALA A 84 -14.21 4.73 -14.14
CA ALA A 84 -13.65 4.38 -15.45
C ALA A 84 -13.77 5.45 -16.57
N ASN A 85 -14.37 6.62 -16.30
CA ASN A 85 -14.51 7.72 -17.25
C ASN A 85 -14.34 9.09 -16.56
N ASP A 86 -13.49 9.20 -15.53
CA ASP A 86 -13.21 10.51 -14.93
C ASP A 86 -12.41 11.36 -15.96
N PRO A 87 -12.98 12.46 -16.47
CA PRO A 87 -12.32 13.29 -17.48
C PRO A 87 -11.00 13.90 -16.99
N ARG A 88 -10.72 13.92 -15.68
CA ARG A 88 -9.44 14.37 -15.12
C ARG A 88 -8.30 13.37 -15.35
N LEU A 89 -8.61 12.13 -15.74
CA LEU A 89 -7.64 11.06 -15.99
C LEU A 89 -7.31 10.86 -17.47
N ALA A 90 -7.92 11.65 -18.35
CA ALA A 90 -7.49 11.70 -19.73
C ALA A 90 -6.02 12.16 -19.71
N ALA A 91 -5.10 11.22 -19.91
CA ALA A 91 -3.70 11.55 -20.09
C ALA A 91 -3.62 12.38 -21.37
N GLU A 92 -3.35 13.68 -21.22
CA GLU A 92 -2.96 14.52 -22.35
C GLU A 92 -1.77 13.82 -23.02
N PRO A 93 -1.83 13.55 -24.34
CA PRO A 93 -0.71 12.93 -25.02
C PRO A 93 0.50 13.85 -24.83
N MET A 94 1.58 13.33 -24.23
CA MET A 94 2.86 14.04 -24.15
C MET A 94 3.28 14.38 -25.59
N THR A 95 3.03 15.62 -26.01
CA THR A 95 3.52 16.12 -27.29
C THR A 95 5.04 16.10 -27.23
N PRO A 96 5.74 15.46 -28.18
CA PRO A 96 7.19 15.51 -28.20
C PRO A 96 7.59 16.98 -28.39
N THR A 97 8.25 17.56 -27.40
CA THR A 97 8.85 18.89 -27.49
C THR A 97 9.86 18.85 -28.64
N SER A 98 9.55 19.53 -29.74
CA SER A 98 10.48 19.70 -30.86
C SER A 98 11.71 20.47 -30.39
N THR A 99 12.88 19.98 -30.79
CA THR A 99 14.20 20.62 -30.63
C THR A 99 14.26 21.97 -31.33
#